data_AF-A0A938HVI8-F1
#
_entry.id   AF-A0A938HVI8-F1
#
_cell.length_a   1.000
_cell.length_b   1.000
_cell.length_c   1.000
_cell.angle_alpha   90.00
_cell.angle_beta   90.00
_cell.angle_gamma   90.00
#
_symmetry.space_group_name_H-M   'P 1'
#
loop_
_entity.id
_entity.type
_entity.pdbx_description
1 polymer ?
#
loop_
_entity_poly.entity_id
_entity_poly.type
_entity_poly.pdbx_seq_one_letter_code
_entity_poly.pdbx_strand_id
1 'polypeptide(L)'
;MTLERTERIARDGMLRGLHPGVQLYVSLAGRSHELKLGDARPGVPIAADTLMLWLSSIKPIAAVAIAKLWEQGLLGLDDRVALHIPEFAANGKEAVTLRHVLTHTGGFRMPIRHWRGQTWDEAIAEVCKGRLEPRWVPGEKAGYHPASSWYLLGELIRRIDGRPFEEYVRDEIFTPLGMAGRSASRMTNSRHSVIDFARCSTRRVASWQSTPL
;
A
#
# COMPACT_ATOMS: atom_id res chain seq x y z
N MET A 1 -29.18 8.77 -7.33
CA MET A 1 -28.65 7.52 -7.90
C MET A 1 -28.91 6.45 -6.85
N THR A 2 -29.90 5.59 -7.06
CA THR A 2 -30.22 4.54 -6.09
C THR A 2 -29.26 3.37 -6.32
N LEU A 3 -28.61 2.89 -5.25
CA LEU A 3 -27.70 1.74 -5.28
C LEU A 3 -28.43 0.42 -4.93
N GLU A 4 -29.74 0.36 -5.15
CA GLU A 4 -30.62 -0.76 -4.78
C GLU A 4 -30.15 -2.10 -5.34
N ARG A 5 -29.67 -2.11 -6.60
CA ARG A 5 -29.10 -3.32 -7.19
C ARG A 5 -27.85 -3.78 -6.43
N THR A 6 -26.97 -2.86 -6.08
CA THR A 6 -25.73 -3.15 -5.33
C THR A 6 -26.05 -3.67 -3.93
N GLU A 7 -26.98 -3.02 -3.23
CA GLU A 7 -27.43 -3.47 -1.92
C GLU A 7 -28.04 -4.87 -1.97
N ARG A 8 -28.91 -5.13 -2.95
CA ARG A 8 -29.52 -6.46 -3.14
C ARG A 8 -28.47 -7.54 -3.39
N ILE A 9 -27.47 -7.28 -4.26
CA ILE A 9 -26.38 -8.23 -4.53
C ILE A 9 -25.56 -8.50 -3.27
N ALA A 10 -25.23 -7.46 -2.50
CA ALA A 10 -24.52 -7.62 -1.24
C ALA A 10 -25.30 -8.48 -0.24
N ARG A 11 -26.61 -8.23 -0.08
CA ARG A 11 -27.46 -9.04 0.79
C ARG A 11 -27.57 -10.49 0.32
N ASP A 12 -27.75 -10.73 -0.98
CA ASP A 12 -27.78 -12.09 -1.53
C ASP A 12 -26.49 -12.86 -1.24
N GLY A 13 -25.34 -12.21 -1.46
CA GLY A 13 -24.05 -12.83 -1.15
C GLY A 13 -23.88 -13.16 0.34
N MET A 14 -24.48 -12.39 1.26
CA MET A 14 -24.48 -12.71 2.68
C MET A 14 -25.36 -13.94 2.97
N LEU A 15 -26.58 -13.98 2.43
CA LEU A 15 -27.49 -15.13 2.59
C LEU A 15 -26.89 -16.43 2.04
N ARG A 16 -26.07 -16.32 0.99
CA ARG A 16 -25.34 -17.44 0.37
C ARG A 16 -24.01 -17.78 1.06
N GLY A 17 -23.64 -17.05 2.12
CA GLY A 17 -22.40 -17.29 2.87
C GLY A 17 -21.11 -16.92 2.13
N LEU A 18 -21.18 -16.06 1.11
CA LEU A 18 -19.99 -15.62 0.35
C LEU A 18 -19.14 -14.58 1.10
N HIS A 19 -19.75 -13.85 2.04
CA HIS A 19 -19.11 -12.85 2.89
C HIS A 19 -19.98 -12.55 4.12
N PRO A 20 -19.38 -12.20 5.27
CA PRO A 20 -20.12 -11.90 6.50
C PRO A 20 -20.73 -10.49 6.52
N GLY A 21 -20.20 -9.58 5.70
CA GLY A 21 -20.64 -8.20 5.60
C GLY A 21 -19.88 -7.42 4.54
N VAL A 22 -20.36 -6.22 4.24
CA VAL A 22 -19.74 -5.27 3.32
C VAL A 22 -19.80 -3.83 3.83
N GLN A 23 -18.74 -3.08 3.57
CA GLN A 23 -18.71 -1.63 3.65
C GLN A 23 -18.41 -1.08 2.24
N LEU A 24 -19.24 -0.17 1.75
CA LEU A 24 -19.10 0.44 0.42
C LEU A 24 -19.29 1.96 0.53
N TYR A 25 -18.43 2.70 -0.17
CA TYR A 25 -18.55 4.13 -0.38
C TYR A 25 -18.51 4.42 -1.89
N VAL A 26 -19.45 5.20 -2.40
CA VAL A 26 -19.49 5.66 -3.79
C VAL A 26 -19.64 7.17 -3.80
N SER A 27 -18.82 7.87 -4.57
CA SER A 27 -18.95 9.32 -4.80
C SER A 27 -18.99 9.61 -6.28
N LEU A 28 -19.98 10.37 -6.73
CA LEU A 28 -20.14 10.78 -8.13
C LEU A 28 -20.72 12.19 -8.19
N ALA A 29 -19.99 13.10 -8.87
CA ALA A 29 -20.38 14.50 -9.05
C ALA A 29 -20.78 15.19 -7.73
N GLY A 30 -19.94 15.05 -6.70
CA GLY A 30 -20.14 15.66 -5.38
C GLY A 30 -21.22 15.03 -4.50
N ARG A 31 -21.89 13.96 -4.97
CA ARG A 31 -22.85 13.18 -4.18
C ARG A 31 -22.22 11.89 -3.71
N SER A 32 -22.38 11.56 -2.44
CA SER A 32 -21.89 10.29 -1.88
C SER A 32 -23.03 9.39 -1.41
N HIS A 33 -22.76 8.09 -1.41
CA HIS A 33 -23.60 7.07 -0.79
C HIS A 33 -22.73 6.06 -0.06
N GLU A 34 -23.21 5.63 1.10
CA GLU A 34 -22.56 4.63 1.95
C GLU A 34 -23.49 3.45 2.19
N LEU A 35 -22.96 2.24 2.11
CA LEU A 35 -23.65 1.01 2.46
C LEU A 35 -22.83 0.24 3.49
N LYS A 36 -23.50 -0.19 4.57
CA LYS A 36 -22.94 -0.95 5.68
C LYS A 36 -23.90 -2.11 5.97
N LEU A 37 -23.46 -3.35 5.74
CA LEU A 37 -24.30 -4.54 5.90
C LEU A 37 -23.53 -5.64 6.60
N GLY A 38 -24.22 -6.38 7.47
CA GLY A 38 -23.67 -7.56 8.12
C GLY A 38 -22.58 -7.23 9.14
N ASP A 39 -21.69 -8.20 9.33
CA ASP A 39 -20.73 -8.23 10.41
C ASP A 39 -19.30 -8.15 9.90
N ALA A 40 -18.46 -7.37 10.57
CA ALA A 40 -17.01 -7.30 10.33
C ALA A 40 -16.30 -8.58 10.81
N ARG A 41 -16.85 -9.18 11.87
CA ARG A 41 -16.48 -10.47 12.48
C ARG A 41 -17.67 -10.99 13.27
N PRO A 42 -17.74 -12.28 13.64
CA PRO A 42 -18.93 -12.86 14.25
C PRO A 42 -19.49 -12.02 15.41
N GLY A 43 -20.73 -11.52 15.24
CA GLY A 43 -21.43 -10.74 16.26
C GLY A 43 -21.02 -9.26 16.37
N VAL A 44 -20.19 -8.76 15.44
CA VAL A 44 -19.75 -7.36 15.42
C VAL A 44 -20.22 -6.70 14.11
N PRO A 45 -21.29 -5.91 14.15
CA PRO A 45 -21.84 -5.23 12.98
C PRO A 45 -20.83 -4.28 12.33
N ILE A 46 -20.93 -4.15 11.00
CA ILE A 46 -20.16 -3.14 10.25
C ILE A 46 -20.69 -1.74 10.57
N ALA A 47 -19.78 -0.87 10.98
CA ALA A 47 -19.98 0.56 11.19
C ALA A 47 -19.19 1.38 10.15
N ALA A 48 -19.39 2.70 10.15
CA ALA A 48 -18.68 3.60 9.23
C ALA A 48 -17.18 3.69 9.54
N ASP A 49 -16.78 3.40 10.78
CA ASP A 49 -15.41 3.42 11.28
C ASP A 49 -14.83 2.01 11.49
N THR A 50 -15.52 0.97 11.02
CA THR A 50 -14.95 -0.38 10.97
C THR A 50 -13.71 -0.37 10.09
N LEU A 51 -12.60 -0.80 10.68
CA LEU A 51 -11.33 -0.97 9.98
C LEU A 51 -11.34 -2.32 9.25
N MET A 52 -10.94 -2.29 7.98
CA MET A 52 -10.87 -3.46 7.12
C MET A 52 -9.45 -3.63 6.59
N LEU A 53 -9.03 -4.87 6.44
CA LEU A 53 -7.76 -5.21 5.80
C LEU A 53 -7.78 -4.79 4.33
N TRP A 54 -6.95 -3.81 3.98
CA TRP A 54 -6.82 -3.35 2.59
C TRP A 54 -5.90 -4.24 1.74
N LEU A 55 -5.07 -5.06 2.37
CA LEU A 55 -4.11 -5.93 1.68
C LEU A 55 -3.35 -5.14 0.61
N SER A 56 -3.45 -5.56 -0.65
CA SER A 56 -2.73 -4.96 -1.76
C SER A 56 -3.27 -3.60 -2.20
N SER A 57 -4.42 -3.16 -1.70
CA SER A 57 -4.97 -1.83 -1.97
C SER A 57 -4.14 -0.69 -1.36
N ILE A 58 -3.12 -0.99 -0.53
CA ILE A 58 -2.18 0.02 -0.04
C ILE A 58 -1.13 0.45 -1.06
N LYS A 59 -0.90 -0.36 -2.10
CA LYS A 59 0.17 -0.15 -3.09
C LYS A 59 0.10 1.22 -3.80
N PRO A 60 -1.08 1.72 -4.21
CA PRO A 60 -1.18 3.07 -4.76
C PRO A 60 -0.73 4.17 -3.79
N ILE A 61 -0.97 4.03 -2.48
CA ILE A 61 -0.53 5.01 -1.48
C ILE A 61 1.00 4.98 -1.36
N ALA A 62 1.60 3.79 -1.32
CA ALA A 62 3.06 3.65 -1.33
C ALA A 62 3.67 4.24 -2.62
N ALA A 63 3.03 4.03 -3.77
CA ALA A 63 3.47 4.63 -5.03
C ALA A 63 3.39 6.17 -5.01
N VAL A 64 2.33 6.74 -4.42
CA VAL A 64 2.22 8.20 -4.21
C VAL A 64 3.32 8.71 -3.28
N ALA A 65 3.67 7.98 -2.22
CA ALA A 65 4.78 8.36 -1.34
C ALA A 65 6.11 8.45 -2.09
N ILE A 66 6.38 7.49 -2.99
CA ILE A 66 7.55 7.53 -3.87
C ILE A 66 7.46 8.67 -4.89
N ALA A 67 6.27 8.92 -5.44
CA ALA A 67 6.04 10.02 -6.38
C ALA A 67 6.33 11.39 -5.74
N LYS A 68 6.01 11.59 -4.45
CA LYS A 68 6.38 12.82 -3.73
C LYS A 68 7.89 13.02 -3.66
N LEU A 69 8.65 11.98 -3.32
CA LEU A 69 10.13 12.05 -3.31
C LEU A 69 10.70 12.30 -4.72
N TRP A 70 10.07 11.73 -5.75
CA TRP A 70 10.42 11.99 -7.15
C TRP A 70 10.14 13.44 -7.57
N GLU A 71 8.97 14.00 -7.23
CA GLU A 71 8.63 15.41 -7.49
C GLU A 71 9.59 16.38 -6.78
N GLN A 72 10.14 16.00 -5.63
CA GLN A 72 11.15 16.75 -4.89
C GLN A 72 12.57 16.60 -5.48
N GLY A 73 12.77 15.77 -6.50
CA GLY A 73 14.08 15.52 -7.10
C GLY A 73 15.03 14.70 -6.22
N LEU A 74 14.52 14.02 -5.19
CA LEU A 74 15.33 13.21 -4.25
C LEU A 74 15.65 11.81 -4.80
N LEU A 75 14.95 11.38 -5.85
CA LEU A 75 15.17 10.14 -6.58
C LEU A 75 14.69 10.29 -8.02
N GLY A 76 15.26 9.49 -8.91
CA GLY A 76 14.79 9.28 -10.29
C GLY A 76 14.13 7.92 -10.46
N LEU A 77 13.06 7.83 -11.26
CA LEU A 77 12.40 6.54 -11.51
C LEU A 77 13.32 5.54 -12.24
N ASP A 78 14.29 6.02 -12.99
CA ASP A 78 15.26 5.18 -13.70
C ASP A 78 16.56 4.95 -12.89
N ASP A 79 16.62 5.44 -11.66
CA ASP A 79 17.72 5.15 -10.74
C ASP A 79 17.77 3.66 -10.45
N ARG A 80 18.98 3.10 -10.44
CA ARG A 80 19.19 1.75 -9.94
C ARG A 80 18.80 1.73 -8.47
N VAL A 81 18.07 0.69 -8.05
CA VAL A 81 17.77 0.46 -6.63
C VAL A 81 19.06 0.49 -5.79
N ALA A 82 20.13 -0.09 -6.35
CA ALA A 82 21.44 -0.17 -5.73
C ALA A 82 22.09 1.20 -5.42
N LEU A 83 21.63 2.29 -6.04
CA LEU A 83 22.09 3.65 -5.70
C LEU A 83 21.73 4.01 -4.25
N HIS A 84 20.56 3.58 -3.80
CA HIS A 84 20.05 3.87 -2.45
C HIS A 84 20.19 2.68 -1.50
N ILE A 85 20.14 1.46 -2.04
CA ILE A 85 20.23 0.21 -1.29
C ILE A 85 21.33 -0.67 -1.90
N PRO A 86 22.63 -0.37 -1.62
CA PRO A 86 23.75 -1.04 -2.28
C PRO A 86 23.73 -2.57 -2.15
N GLU A 87 23.31 -3.08 -1.00
CA GLU A 87 23.21 -4.52 -0.73
C GLU A 87 22.19 -5.24 -1.63
N PHE A 88 21.26 -4.50 -2.25
CA PHE A 88 20.28 -5.06 -3.19
C PHE A 88 20.93 -5.54 -4.49
N ALA A 89 22.08 -4.98 -4.89
CA ALA A 89 22.72 -5.28 -6.16
C ALA A 89 23.11 -6.75 -6.35
N ALA A 90 23.19 -7.53 -5.26
CA ALA A 90 23.59 -8.93 -5.30
C ALA A 90 22.74 -9.81 -6.23
N ASN A 91 23.32 -10.92 -6.68
CA ASN A 91 22.62 -12.01 -7.36
C ASN A 91 21.85 -11.60 -8.63
N GLY A 92 22.45 -10.73 -9.47
CA GLY A 92 21.91 -10.37 -10.78
C GLY A 92 20.88 -9.23 -10.75
N LYS A 93 20.76 -8.51 -9.63
CA LYS A 93 19.76 -7.44 -9.46
C LYS A 93 20.32 -6.03 -9.70
N GLU A 94 21.56 -5.91 -10.14
CA GLU A 94 22.31 -4.66 -10.31
C GLU A 94 21.60 -3.68 -11.27
N ALA A 95 20.90 -4.22 -12.28
CA ALA A 95 20.20 -3.45 -13.30
C ALA A 95 18.74 -3.11 -12.95
N VAL A 96 18.21 -3.50 -11.79
CA VAL A 96 16.83 -3.18 -11.44
C VAL A 96 16.71 -1.70 -11.07
N THR A 97 15.74 -1.00 -11.67
CA THR A 97 15.44 0.41 -11.40
C THR A 97 14.21 0.56 -10.51
N LEU A 98 14.01 1.75 -9.94
CA LEU A 98 12.79 2.06 -9.18
C LEU A 98 11.51 1.89 -10.02
N ARG A 99 11.55 2.23 -11.31
CA ARG A 99 10.49 1.97 -12.28
C ARG A 99 10.15 0.49 -12.33
N HIS A 100 11.15 -0.39 -12.42
CA HIS A 100 10.94 -1.84 -12.43
C HIS A 100 10.29 -2.36 -11.14
N VAL A 101 10.63 -1.76 -9.99
CA VAL A 101 10.03 -2.09 -8.70
C VAL A 101 8.54 -1.73 -8.68
N LEU A 102 8.21 -0.49 -9.08
CA LEU A 102 6.85 0.06 -9.12
C LEU A 102 5.94 -0.68 -10.11
N THR A 103 6.49 -1.11 -11.25
CA THR A 103 5.72 -1.77 -12.32
C THR A 103 5.73 -3.29 -12.25
N HIS A 104 6.30 -3.89 -11.18
CA HIS A 104 6.45 -5.34 -11.05
C HIS A 104 7.25 -6.02 -12.18
N THR A 105 8.17 -5.30 -12.82
CA THR A 105 9.00 -5.85 -13.90
C THR A 105 10.43 -6.17 -13.45
N GLY A 106 10.71 -6.10 -12.14
CA GLY A 106 12.06 -6.28 -11.58
C GLY A 106 12.54 -7.73 -11.43
N GLY A 107 11.66 -8.73 -11.38
CA GLY A 107 12.07 -10.15 -11.43
C GLY A 107 12.71 -10.73 -10.17
N PHE A 108 12.49 -10.12 -9.00
CA PHE A 108 13.03 -10.57 -7.71
C PHE A 108 11.88 -10.96 -6.76
N ARG A 109 10.97 -11.80 -7.24
CA ARG A 109 9.81 -12.19 -6.44
C ARG A 109 10.27 -13.03 -5.26
N MET A 110 9.96 -12.55 -4.07
CA MET A 110 10.15 -13.30 -2.85
C MET A 110 8.98 -14.27 -2.64
N PRO A 111 9.23 -15.55 -2.35
CA PRO A 111 8.16 -16.40 -1.82
C PRO A 111 7.71 -15.81 -0.48
N ILE A 112 6.41 -15.63 -0.32
CA ILE A 112 5.81 -15.18 0.93
C ILE A 112 6.01 -16.29 1.96
N ARG A 113 7.11 -16.27 2.71
CA ARG A 113 7.38 -17.29 3.73
C ARG A 113 7.04 -16.82 5.14
N HIS A 114 7.13 -15.52 5.44
CA HIS A 114 7.08 -15.05 6.82
C HIS A 114 6.32 -13.72 6.98
N TRP A 115 4.98 -13.75 6.95
CA TRP A 115 4.18 -12.58 7.38
C TRP A 115 4.27 -12.31 8.88
N ARG A 116 4.76 -13.26 9.69
CA ARG A 116 4.71 -13.20 11.15
C ARG A 116 6.10 -13.41 11.74
N GLY A 117 6.50 -12.49 12.63
CA GLY A 117 7.70 -12.62 13.46
C GLY A 117 8.99 -12.09 12.85
N GLN A 118 8.99 -11.61 11.60
CA GLN A 118 10.15 -10.98 10.96
C GLN A 118 10.16 -9.48 11.27
N THR A 119 11.34 -8.95 11.57
CA THR A 119 11.62 -7.51 11.68
C THR A 119 11.76 -6.87 10.29
N TRP A 120 11.69 -5.54 10.23
CA TRP A 120 11.89 -4.82 8.97
C TRP A 120 13.26 -5.13 8.34
N ASP A 121 14.32 -5.06 9.14
CA ASP A 121 15.69 -5.27 8.65
C ASP A 121 15.92 -6.71 8.17
N GLU A 122 15.31 -7.70 8.83
CA GLU A 122 15.33 -9.09 8.35
C GLU A 122 14.61 -9.23 7.01
N ALA A 123 13.50 -8.53 6.80
CA ALA A 123 12.77 -8.54 5.53
C ALA A 123 13.59 -7.91 4.40
N ILE A 124 14.23 -6.76 4.66
CA ILE A 124 15.14 -6.11 3.70
C ILE A 124 16.35 -6.98 3.39
N ALA A 125 16.98 -7.57 4.41
CA ALA A 125 18.08 -8.49 4.23
C ALA A 125 17.69 -9.71 3.38
N GLU A 126 16.48 -10.26 3.56
CA GLU A 126 15.98 -11.38 2.76
C GLU A 126 15.72 -10.96 1.30
N VAL A 127 15.13 -9.79 1.06
CA VAL A 127 14.95 -9.22 -0.29
C VAL A 127 16.30 -9.03 -0.99
N CYS A 128 17.30 -8.50 -0.27
CA CYS A 128 18.63 -8.24 -0.83
C CYS A 128 19.39 -9.54 -1.13
N LYS A 129 19.27 -10.56 -0.26
CA LYS A 129 19.81 -11.91 -0.48
C LYS A 129 19.12 -12.67 -1.61
N GLY A 130 17.88 -12.32 -1.94
CA GLY A 130 17.15 -12.90 -3.08
C GLY A 130 17.95 -12.80 -4.39
N ARG A 131 17.66 -13.70 -5.33
CA ARG A 131 18.26 -13.66 -6.68
C ARG A 131 17.27 -13.17 -7.71
N LEU A 132 17.78 -12.57 -8.77
CA LEU A 132 16.98 -12.37 -9.97
C LEU A 132 16.52 -13.73 -10.50
N GLU A 133 15.28 -13.79 -10.97
CA GLU A 133 14.75 -15.02 -11.56
C GLU A 133 15.54 -15.45 -12.80
N PRO A 134 15.74 -16.77 -13.00
CA PRO A 134 16.45 -17.27 -14.17
C PRO A 134 15.81 -16.78 -15.48
N ARG A 135 16.63 -16.20 -16.37
CA ARG A 135 16.21 -15.64 -17.66
C ARG A 135 15.20 -14.49 -17.52
N TRP A 136 15.19 -13.79 -16.40
CA TRP A 136 14.44 -12.54 -16.26
C TRP A 136 15.29 -11.39 -16.77
N VAL A 137 14.71 -10.56 -17.64
CA VAL A 137 15.28 -9.27 -18.04
C VAL A 137 14.40 -8.18 -17.44
N PRO A 138 14.92 -7.33 -16.54
CA PRO A 138 14.14 -6.27 -15.93
C PRO A 138 13.51 -5.35 -16.99
N GLY A 139 12.20 -5.11 -16.87
CA GLY A 139 11.45 -4.25 -17.80
C GLY A 139 10.73 -4.97 -18.94
N GLU A 140 11.15 -6.17 -19.35
CA GLU A 140 10.56 -6.85 -20.52
C GLU A 140 9.22 -7.53 -20.26
N LYS A 141 8.96 -7.92 -19.01
CA LYS A 141 7.69 -8.56 -18.61
C LYS A 141 7.36 -8.23 -17.15
N ALA A 142 6.07 -8.33 -16.83
CA ALA A 142 5.58 -8.13 -15.46
C ALA A 142 5.41 -9.47 -14.73
N GLY A 143 5.74 -9.47 -13.44
CA GLY A 143 5.47 -10.57 -12.52
C GLY A 143 5.19 -9.99 -11.16
N TYR A 144 3.97 -10.19 -10.65
CA TYR A 144 3.50 -9.51 -9.45
C TYR A 144 4.39 -9.80 -8.22
N HIS A 145 4.87 -8.73 -7.57
CA HIS A 145 5.65 -8.81 -6.33
C HIS A 145 4.71 -8.47 -5.17
N PRO A 146 4.14 -9.47 -4.47
CA PRO A 146 3.13 -9.23 -3.45
C PRO A 146 3.67 -8.45 -2.25
N ALA A 147 4.96 -8.64 -1.92
CA ALA A 147 5.62 -8.06 -0.76
C ALA A 147 6.98 -7.41 -1.08
N SER A 148 7.92 -8.12 -1.73
CA SER A 148 9.32 -7.67 -1.85
C SER A 148 9.50 -6.27 -2.42
N SER A 149 8.79 -5.92 -3.49
CA SER A 149 8.84 -4.56 -4.06
C SER A 149 8.46 -3.49 -3.05
N TRP A 150 7.48 -3.76 -2.18
CA TRP A 150 6.90 -2.74 -1.30
C TRP A 150 7.73 -2.54 -0.03
N TYR A 151 8.38 -3.60 0.46
CA TYR A 151 9.44 -3.47 1.46
C TYR A 151 10.58 -2.59 0.94
N LEU A 152 11.02 -2.86 -0.30
CA LEU A 152 12.10 -2.11 -0.92
C LEU A 152 11.75 -0.61 -1.10
N LEU A 153 10.51 -0.29 -1.52
CA LEU A 153 10.04 1.09 -1.63
C LEU A 153 9.91 1.76 -0.25
N GLY A 154 9.46 1.03 0.78
CA GLY A 154 9.44 1.56 2.14
C GLY A 154 10.84 1.84 2.68
N GLU A 155 11.82 1.00 2.33
CA GLU A 155 13.22 1.17 2.76
C GLU A 155 13.87 2.33 2.05
N LEU A 156 13.53 2.54 0.78
CA LEU A 156 13.93 3.72 0.03
C LEU A 156 13.49 5.00 0.73
N ILE A 157 12.22 5.06 1.15
CA ILE A 157 11.68 6.20 1.90
C ILE A 157 12.47 6.39 3.21
N ARG A 158 12.71 5.30 3.96
CA ARG A 158 13.49 5.37 5.22
C ARG A 158 14.89 5.91 5.01
N ARG A 159 15.58 5.54 3.93
CA ARG A 159 16.95 6.01 3.65
C ARG A 159 17.01 7.45 3.15
N ILE A 160 16.02 7.90 2.39
CA ILE A 160 15.98 9.25 1.83
C ILE A 160 15.46 10.26 2.85
N ASP A 161 14.36 9.95 3.54
CA ASP A 161 13.66 10.87 4.45
C ASP A 161 14.07 10.67 5.93
N GLY A 162 14.48 9.46 6.32
CA GLY A 162 14.88 9.14 7.69
C GLY A 162 13.74 8.63 8.59
N ARG A 163 12.47 8.93 8.27
CA ARG A 163 11.32 8.41 9.03
C ARG A 163 10.95 6.97 8.62
N PRO A 164 10.34 6.17 9.52
CA PRO A 164 9.66 4.93 9.13
C PRO A 164 8.55 5.19 8.10
N PHE A 165 8.32 4.22 7.21
CA PHE A 165 7.35 4.30 6.11
C PHE A 165 5.95 4.77 6.57
N GLU A 166 5.40 4.17 7.63
CA GLU A 166 4.10 4.52 8.20
C GLU A 166 4.03 5.94 8.75
N GLU A 167 5.14 6.50 9.24
CA GLU A 167 5.17 7.90 9.68
C GLU A 167 5.18 8.83 8.48
N TYR A 168 6.04 8.55 7.49
CA TYR A 168 6.07 9.30 6.25
C TYR A 168 4.70 9.32 5.55
N VAL A 169 4.07 8.16 5.37
CA VAL A 169 2.75 8.08 4.72
C VAL A 169 1.67 8.79 5.54
N ARG A 170 1.70 8.68 6.87
CA ARG A 170 0.76 9.38 7.75
C ARG A 170 0.88 10.89 7.60
N ASP A 171 2.10 11.41 7.63
CA ASP A 171 2.35 12.85 7.66
C ASP A 171 2.24 13.49 6.28
N GLU A 172 2.72 12.80 5.25
CA GLU A 172 2.81 13.35 3.89
C GLU A 172 1.57 13.09 3.03
N ILE A 173 0.75 12.10 3.39
CA ILE A 173 -0.41 11.69 2.61
C ILE A 173 -1.69 11.77 3.43
N PHE A 174 -1.80 11.03 4.53
CA PHE A 174 -3.09 10.92 5.22
C PHE A 174 -3.47 12.18 5.98
N THR A 175 -2.55 12.82 6.70
CA THR A 175 -2.83 14.02 7.48
C THR A 175 -3.28 15.18 6.58
N PRO A 176 -2.60 15.52 5.47
CA PRO A 176 -3.05 16.55 4.54
C PRO A 176 -4.40 16.25 3.88
N LEU A 177 -4.74 14.97 3.71
CA LEU A 177 -6.02 14.53 3.16
C LEU A 177 -7.15 14.45 4.22
N GLY A 178 -6.89 14.82 5.47
CA GLY A 178 -7.88 14.72 6.55
C GLY A 178 -8.26 13.28 6.90
N MET A 179 -7.36 12.33 6.61
CA MET A 179 -7.51 10.90 6.90
C MET A 179 -6.85 10.56 8.27
N ALA A 180 -7.26 11.26 9.33
CA ALA A 180 -6.62 11.24 10.66
C ALA A 180 -7.30 10.30 11.68
N GLY A 181 -7.77 9.13 11.23
CA GLY A 181 -8.28 8.06 12.11
C GLY A 181 -7.18 7.41 12.97
N ARG A 182 -7.59 6.78 14.08
CA ARG A 182 -6.73 6.28 15.19
C ARG A 182 -5.76 5.13 14.86
N SER A 183 -5.47 4.86 13.59
CA SER A 183 -4.78 3.62 13.18
C SER A 183 -3.64 3.83 12.19
N ALA A 184 -3.20 5.06 11.92
CA ALA A 184 -2.01 5.27 11.09
C ALA A 184 -0.71 4.93 11.84
N SER A 185 -0.58 3.70 12.34
CA SER A 185 0.65 3.12 12.88
C SER A 185 0.34 1.76 13.51
N ARG A 186 0.78 0.67 12.85
CA ARG A 186 1.42 -0.47 13.51
C ARG A 186 1.96 -1.47 12.49
N MET A 187 3.01 -1.06 11.77
CA MET A 187 3.87 -2.04 11.09
C MET A 187 4.91 -2.64 12.04
N THR A 188 5.04 -2.09 13.26
CA THR A 188 5.99 -2.56 14.26
C THR A 188 5.28 -3.05 15.53
N ASN A 189 5.57 -4.31 15.85
CA ASN A 189 5.38 -4.94 17.15
C ASN A 189 3.94 -5.23 17.62
N SER A 190 3.28 -6.16 16.94
CA SER A 190 2.42 -7.17 17.58
C SER A 190 2.22 -8.33 16.59
N ARG A 191 1.82 -9.52 17.08
CA ARG A 191 1.76 -10.80 16.33
C ARG A 191 0.83 -10.82 15.08
N HIS A 192 0.32 -9.66 14.66
CA HIS A 192 -0.49 -9.41 13.49
C HIS A 192 0.04 -8.14 12.80
N SER A 193 0.76 -8.30 11.68
CA SER A 193 1.14 -7.23 10.76
C SER A 193 -0.10 -6.85 9.94
N VAL A 194 -0.93 -6.00 10.54
CA VAL A 194 -2.13 -5.47 9.91
C VAL A 194 -1.94 -3.98 9.75
N ILE A 195 -1.87 -3.54 8.50
CA ILE A 195 -1.95 -2.12 8.22
C ILE A 195 -3.42 -1.73 8.21
N ASP A 196 -3.91 -1.31 9.37
CA ASP A 196 -5.24 -0.74 9.54
C ASP A 196 -5.19 0.75 9.19
N PHE A 197 -6.00 1.24 8.27
CA PHE A 197 -5.99 2.67 7.92
C PHE A 197 -7.24 3.43 8.32
N ALA A 198 -6.94 4.67 8.66
CA ALA A 198 -7.75 5.71 9.23
C ALA A 198 -9.02 6.12 8.46
N ARG A 199 -9.97 6.64 9.25
CA ARG A 199 -11.17 7.39 8.84
C ARG A 199 -10.86 8.50 7.84
N CYS A 200 -11.48 8.47 6.67
CA CYS A 200 -11.59 9.64 5.78
C CYS A 200 -12.75 10.51 6.28
N SER A 201 -12.47 11.73 6.76
CA SER A 201 -13.55 12.70 7.02
C SER A 201 -13.91 13.40 5.71
N THR A 202 -15.18 13.33 5.31
CA THR A 202 -15.70 13.89 4.04
C THR A 202 -15.78 15.42 4.02
N ARG A 203 -14.97 16.13 4.82
CA ARG A 203 -14.84 17.58 4.62
C ARG A 203 -14.18 17.81 3.27
N ARG A 204 -14.80 18.67 2.45
CA ARG A 204 -14.30 19.08 1.12
C ARG A 204 -12.78 19.16 1.16
N VAL A 205 -12.12 18.37 0.31
CA VAL A 205 -10.70 18.53 0.01
C VAL A 205 -10.55 20.00 -0.39
N ALA A 206 -9.88 20.78 0.46
CA ALA A 206 -9.57 22.15 0.14
C ALA A 206 -8.75 22.13 -1.16
N SER A 207 -9.07 23.06 -2.05
CA SER A 207 -8.39 23.24 -3.35
C SER A 207 -6.89 23.03 -3.22
N TRP A 208 -6.34 22.11 -4.01
CA TRP A 208 -4.90 22.04 -4.26
C TRP A 208 -4.44 23.42 -4.74
N GLN A 209 -3.77 24.16 -3.88
CA GLN A 209 -3.06 25.37 -4.29
C GLN A 209 -1.76 24.89 -4.92
N SER A 210 -1.69 24.95 -6.24
CA SER A 210 -0.45 24.77 -6.98
C SER A 210 0.57 25.80 -6.51
N THR A 211 1.70 25.37 -5.98
CA THR A 211 2.88 26.23 -5.84
C THR A 211 3.36 26.57 -7.25
N PRO A 212 3.54 27.85 -7.61
CA PRO A 212 4.16 28.21 -8.88
C PRO A 212 5.59 27.68 -8.93
N LEU A 213 6.00 27.20 -10.11
CA LEU A 213 7.37 26.84 -10.47
C LEU A 213 8.35 28.01 -10.26
#